data_AF-A0A0J9D2E9-F1
#
_entry.id   AF-A0A0J9D2E9-F1
#
_cell.length_a   1.000
_cell.length_b   1.000
_cell.length_c   1.000
_cell.angle_alpha   90.00
_cell.angle_beta   90.00
_cell.angle_gamma   90.00
#
_symmetry.space_group_name_H-M   'P 1'
#
loop_
_entity.id
_entity.type
_entity.pdbx_description
1 polymer ?
#
loop_
_entity_poly.entity_id
_entity_poly.type
_entity_poly.pdbx_seq_one_letter_code
_entity_poly.pdbx_strand_id
1 'polypeptide(L)'
;MNFALSRRGFLASTAALSAAPIAARAGAAAPAVAAPVPVNPLVKQRADAQVFLHDDGYYYMTGSVPEYDRLVLRRSKTLAGLATAEEAVLWRHEASGPRSGFIWAPELHQIDGKWYMYFAAGPSGGGDDVFRIRTYAVVCDGADPMTGKWSVLGEFQAPWDSFNLDSTSFVHKGVRYFAWAQKEPGINTNSNLYIAKLESPLNLAGKATRLTVPTLDWEVRGYKVAEAPAVLHRNGRLFMTYSASATDARYCLGMLTADENADLLDPKSWTKSPQPVFKTCTETSVYGPGHNSFTVDEKGRDILVYHGRDYEAIQGDPLFNPDRHTRVQRLYFQADGTPDFGVPVGNGAMPERFVSAADPKALLAHQGTELIAGNPALAQTQFRQSPGRAGAKSVMLSPILLPDHYLVAAKDGTVSLMKDDRSADFALRSQFVRFEDAAQGTVRFATIAVAGKHLAAIDGRIGLARSKDPRTQWYAD
;
A
#
# COMPACT_ATOMS: atom_id res chain seq x y z
N MET A 1 45.11 -28.55 45.87
CA MET A 1 44.97 -27.14 46.29
C MET A 1 45.35 -26.26 45.11
N ASN A 2 44.47 -25.32 44.78
CA ASN A 2 44.60 -24.15 43.90
C ASN A 2 45.44 -24.27 42.62
N PHE A 3 44.76 -24.23 41.47
CA PHE A 3 45.32 -23.62 40.27
C PHE A 3 44.38 -22.55 39.72
N ALA A 4 44.97 -21.38 39.52
CA ALA A 4 44.36 -20.14 39.06
C ALA A 4 43.97 -20.20 37.58
N LEU A 5 42.84 -19.59 37.23
CA LEU A 5 42.45 -19.32 35.85
C LEU A 5 43.03 -17.97 35.41
N SER A 6 44.03 -18.02 34.52
CA SER A 6 44.57 -16.83 33.85
C SER A 6 43.84 -16.53 32.55
N ARG A 7 43.73 -15.24 32.23
CA ARG A 7 43.24 -14.66 30.98
C ARG A 7 44.10 -15.12 29.78
N ARG A 8 43.54 -15.96 28.91
CA ARG A 8 43.66 -15.96 27.43
C ARG A 8 43.09 -17.27 26.88
N GLY A 9 42.03 -17.16 26.11
CA GLY A 9 41.38 -18.30 25.47
C GLY A 9 39.97 -17.94 25.01
N PHE A 10 39.85 -16.96 24.13
CA PHE A 10 38.58 -16.69 23.45
C PHE A 10 38.84 -16.77 21.96
N LEU A 11 38.57 -17.93 21.37
CA LEU A 11 38.29 -18.13 19.95
C LEU A 11 37.65 -19.52 19.76
N ALA A 12 36.63 -19.54 18.91
CA ALA A 12 35.92 -20.68 18.33
C ALA A 12 35.03 -21.53 19.27
N SER A 13 33.71 -21.34 19.20
CA SER A 13 32.84 -22.09 18.26
C SER A 13 31.36 -22.02 18.68
N THR A 14 30.52 -21.40 17.84
CA THR A 14 29.11 -21.77 17.55
C THR A 14 28.68 -20.91 16.34
N ALA A 15 28.95 -21.37 15.11
CA ALA A 15 27.94 -21.93 14.19
C ALA A 15 26.70 -21.03 14.06
N ALA A 16 26.71 -20.04 13.15
CA ALA A 16 26.21 -20.16 11.78
C ALA A 16 24.74 -20.62 11.69
N LEU A 17 23.81 -19.66 11.64
CA LEU A 17 22.49 -19.83 11.03
C LEU A 17 22.41 -18.88 9.84
N SER A 18 22.71 -19.48 8.70
CA SER A 18 22.59 -18.99 7.35
C SER A 18 21.17 -18.50 7.03
N ALA A 19 21.09 -17.35 6.36
CA ALA A 19 19.98 -17.01 5.50
C ALA A 19 19.83 -18.12 4.45
N ALA A 20 18.76 -18.90 4.55
CA ALA A 20 18.32 -19.82 3.51
C ALA A 20 17.26 -19.12 2.66
N PRO A 21 17.18 -19.43 1.35
CA PRO A 21 16.11 -18.92 0.51
C PRO A 21 14.78 -19.46 1.04
N ILE A 22 13.70 -18.68 0.92
CA ILE A 22 12.35 -19.16 1.21
C ILE A 22 12.01 -20.21 0.13
N ALA A 23 12.41 -21.45 0.36
CA ALA A 23 11.82 -22.61 -0.29
C ALA A 23 10.56 -22.95 0.50
N ALA A 24 9.41 -22.58 -0.03
CA ALA A 24 8.11 -22.93 0.52
C ALA A 24 8.03 -24.46 0.72
N ARG A 25 7.98 -24.92 1.97
CA ARG A 25 7.52 -26.28 2.27
C ARG A 25 6.02 -26.31 2.05
N ALA A 26 5.60 -26.85 0.91
CA ALA A 26 4.23 -27.22 0.65
C ALA A 26 3.82 -28.36 1.59
N GLY A 27 3.38 -28.03 2.80
CA GLY A 27 2.47 -28.89 3.53
C GLY A 27 1.14 -28.91 2.78
N ALA A 28 0.60 -30.10 2.53
CA ALA A 28 -0.71 -30.24 1.90
C ALA A 28 -1.78 -29.56 2.77
N ALA A 29 -2.07 -28.30 2.45
CA ALA A 29 -3.14 -27.55 3.07
C ALA A 29 -4.47 -28.14 2.58
N ALA A 30 -5.42 -28.35 3.51
CA ALA A 30 -6.83 -28.44 3.17
C ALA A 30 -7.19 -27.28 2.22
N PRO A 31 -8.08 -27.46 1.24
CA PRO A 31 -8.35 -26.43 0.23
C PRO A 31 -8.71 -25.13 0.94
N ALA A 32 -7.80 -24.16 0.88
CA ALA A 32 -8.02 -22.87 1.51
C ALA A 32 -9.24 -22.26 0.81
N VAL A 33 -10.30 -21.99 1.57
CA VAL A 33 -11.38 -21.14 1.11
C VAL A 33 -10.71 -19.85 0.60
N ALA A 34 -10.96 -19.49 -0.65
CA ALA A 34 -10.34 -18.32 -1.26
C ALA A 34 -10.57 -17.10 -0.35
N ALA A 35 -9.50 -16.36 -0.05
CA ALA A 35 -9.59 -15.17 0.77
C ALA A 35 -10.58 -14.17 0.13
N PRO A 36 -11.41 -13.47 0.92
CA PRO A 36 -12.34 -12.49 0.40
C PRO A 36 -11.57 -11.35 -0.28
N VAL A 37 -12.14 -10.83 -1.37
CA VAL A 37 -11.56 -9.71 -2.12
C VAL A 37 -11.72 -8.40 -1.33
N PRO A 38 -10.66 -7.62 -1.11
CA PRO A 38 -10.77 -6.30 -0.49
C PRO A 38 -11.67 -5.35 -1.28
N VAL A 39 -12.40 -4.50 -0.56
CA VAL A 39 -13.27 -3.46 -1.13
C VAL A 39 -12.77 -2.11 -0.64
N ASN A 40 -12.48 -1.19 -1.57
CA ASN A 40 -12.06 0.17 -1.25
C ASN A 40 -13.25 1.11 -1.02
N PRO A 41 -13.15 2.06 -0.07
CA PRO A 41 -12.07 2.16 0.91
C PRO A 41 -12.09 0.98 1.89
N LEU A 42 -10.90 0.45 2.21
CA LEU A 42 -10.75 -0.69 3.12
C LEU A 42 -11.22 -0.31 4.53
N VAL A 43 -10.79 0.85 5.01
CA VAL A 43 -11.27 1.41 6.28
C VAL A 43 -11.52 2.91 6.10
N LYS A 44 -12.76 3.33 6.37
CA LYS A 44 -13.14 4.74 6.34
C LYS A 44 -12.53 5.50 7.51
N GLN A 45 -12.27 6.79 7.29
CA GLN A 45 -11.78 7.73 8.30
C GLN A 45 -10.57 7.20 9.06
N ARG A 46 -9.59 6.69 8.30
CA ARG A 46 -8.29 6.23 8.77
C ARG A 46 -7.26 6.71 7.78
N ALA A 47 -6.43 7.64 8.22
CA ALA A 47 -5.28 8.11 7.46
C ALA A 47 -4.02 7.35 7.88
N ASP A 48 -2.95 7.54 7.12
CA ASP A 48 -1.59 7.17 7.51
C ASP A 48 -1.47 5.71 7.97
N ALA A 49 -2.12 4.81 7.22
CA ALA A 49 -2.28 3.43 7.65
C ALA A 49 -1.05 2.60 7.35
N GLN A 50 -0.49 2.00 8.40
CA GLN A 50 0.47 0.91 8.28
C GLN A 50 -0.28 -0.42 8.33
N VAL A 51 -0.08 -1.26 7.30
CA VAL A 51 -0.54 -2.66 7.30
C VAL A 51 0.65 -3.56 7.02
N PHE A 52 0.78 -4.66 7.76
CA PHE A 52 1.74 -5.71 7.46
C PHE A 52 1.18 -7.08 7.86
N LEU A 53 1.60 -8.13 7.15
CA LEU A 53 1.38 -9.53 7.52
C LEU A 53 2.48 -9.98 8.46
N HIS A 54 2.12 -10.43 9.67
CA HIS A 54 3.06 -10.99 10.62
C HIS A 54 3.17 -12.53 10.47
N ASP A 55 4.25 -13.09 10.98
CA ASP A 55 4.57 -14.53 10.95
C ASP A 55 3.59 -15.39 11.75
N ASP A 56 2.79 -14.77 12.63
CA ASP A 56 1.68 -15.43 13.33
C ASP A 56 0.44 -15.66 12.44
N GLY A 57 0.49 -15.19 11.18
CA GLY A 57 -0.57 -15.34 10.19
C GLY A 57 -1.67 -14.27 10.27
N TYR A 58 -1.47 -13.19 11.01
CA TYR A 58 -2.38 -12.05 11.06
C TYR A 58 -1.81 -10.83 10.33
N TYR A 59 -2.69 -10.16 9.60
CA TYR A 59 -2.50 -8.76 9.24
C TYR A 59 -2.74 -7.90 10.47
N TYR A 60 -1.82 -6.98 10.73
CA TYR A 60 -1.99 -5.91 11.71
C TYR A 60 -2.17 -4.59 10.96
N MET A 61 -3.09 -3.75 11.45
CA MET A 61 -3.32 -2.43 10.91
C MET A 61 -3.44 -1.40 12.03
N THR A 62 -2.69 -0.31 11.88
CA THR A 62 -2.83 0.92 12.65
C THR A 62 -2.99 2.11 11.69
N GLY A 63 -3.24 3.30 12.21
CA GLY A 63 -3.33 4.53 11.43
C GLY A 63 -3.83 5.71 12.27
N SER A 64 -3.70 6.91 11.73
CA SER A 64 -4.21 8.13 12.36
C SER A 64 -5.75 8.10 12.41
N VAL A 65 -6.30 8.21 13.62
CA VAL A 65 -7.74 8.45 13.83
C VAL A 65 -8.06 9.94 13.66
N PRO A 66 -9.27 10.32 13.25
CA PRO A 66 -9.60 11.72 12.98
C PRO A 66 -9.47 12.65 14.19
N GLU A 67 -9.65 12.12 15.40
CA GLU A 67 -9.52 12.89 16.64
C GLU A 67 -8.06 13.16 17.03
N TYR A 68 -7.10 12.46 16.42
CA TYR A 68 -5.66 12.54 16.73
C TYR A 68 -5.34 12.42 18.24
N ASP A 69 -6.06 11.55 18.96
CA ASP A 69 -6.04 11.45 20.43
C ASP A 69 -5.49 10.09 20.94
N ARG A 70 -5.29 9.10 20.08
CA ARG A 70 -5.00 7.73 20.53
C ARG A 70 -4.28 6.90 19.48
N LEU A 71 -3.61 5.86 19.97
CA LEU A 71 -3.01 4.80 19.18
C LEU A 71 -3.99 3.63 19.12
N VAL A 72 -4.30 3.16 17.91
CA VAL A 72 -5.25 2.06 17.68
C VAL A 72 -4.59 0.91 16.95
N LEU A 73 -5.10 -0.31 17.15
CA LEU A 73 -4.64 -1.49 16.43
C LEU A 73 -5.83 -2.41 16.16
N ARG A 74 -5.91 -2.92 14.94
CA ARG A 74 -6.82 -4.01 14.56
C ARG A 74 -6.02 -5.12 13.90
N ARG A 75 -6.54 -6.35 13.93
CA ARG A 75 -5.94 -7.48 13.21
C ARG A 75 -6.97 -8.38 12.53
N SER A 76 -6.57 -9.04 11.45
CA SER A 76 -7.38 -10.04 10.76
C SER A 76 -6.51 -11.08 10.06
N LYS A 77 -7.04 -12.28 9.82
CA LYS A 77 -6.36 -13.32 9.03
C LYS A 77 -6.34 -13.04 7.53
N THR A 78 -7.16 -12.09 7.08
CA THR A 78 -7.23 -11.68 5.68
C THR A 78 -7.19 -10.16 5.58
N LEU A 79 -6.61 -9.66 4.49
CA LEU A 79 -6.50 -8.23 4.22
C LEU A 79 -7.88 -7.58 4.17
N ALA A 80 -8.82 -8.21 3.48
CA ALA A 80 -10.21 -7.73 3.41
C ALA A 80 -10.92 -7.75 4.77
N GLY A 81 -10.57 -8.69 5.66
CA GLY A 81 -11.18 -8.77 6.98
C GLY A 81 -10.82 -7.62 7.91
N LEU A 82 -9.78 -6.83 7.61
CA LEU A 82 -9.46 -5.60 8.36
C LEU A 82 -10.59 -4.55 8.32
N ALA A 83 -11.43 -4.59 7.28
CA ALA A 83 -12.57 -3.70 7.13
C ALA A 83 -13.57 -3.80 8.29
N THR A 84 -13.71 -4.99 8.87
CA THR A 84 -14.67 -5.30 9.95
C THR A 84 -14.00 -5.77 11.24
N ALA A 85 -12.67 -5.81 11.28
CA ALA A 85 -11.92 -6.20 12.47
C ALA A 85 -12.17 -5.21 13.61
N GLU A 86 -12.32 -5.75 14.82
CA GLU A 86 -12.41 -4.94 16.03
C GLU A 86 -11.11 -4.15 16.24
N GLU A 87 -11.25 -2.91 16.70
CA GLU A 87 -10.15 -1.98 16.94
C GLU A 87 -9.90 -1.82 18.44
N ALA A 88 -8.70 -2.15 18.87
CA ALA A 88 -8.22 -1.93 20.23
C ALA A 88 -7.57 -0.55 20.35
N VAL A 89 -7.81 0.14 21.46
CA VAL A 89 -7.06 1.35 21.83
C VAL A 89 -5.88 0.93 22.69
N LEU A 90 -4.67 1.11 22.16
CA LEU A 90 -3.44 0.70 22.83
C LEU A 90 -2.96 1.74 23.84
N TRP A 91 -3.12 3.01 23.50
CA TRP A 91 -2.66 4.14 24.30
C TRP A 91 -3.43 5.42 23.93
N ARG A 92 -3.54 6.37 24.87
CA ARG A 92 -4.22 7.67 24.68
C ARG A 92 -3.30 8.81 25.07
N HIS A 93 -3.47 9.93 24.37
CA HIS A 93 -2.77 11.18 24.63
C HIS A 93 -2.84 11.60 26.10
N GLU A 94 -1.82 12.34 26.54
CA GLU A 94 -1.77 12.89 27.90
C GLU A 94 -2.73 14.08 28.03
N ALA A 95 -3.17 14.40 29.25
CA ALA A 95 -4.06 15.54 29.49
C ALA A 95 -3.40 16.90 29.18
N SER A 96 -2.06 16.98 29.32
CA SER A 96 -1.25 18.17 29.05
C SER A 96 0.19 17.76 28.76
N GLY A 97 1.00 18.66 28.20
CA GLY A 97 2.41 18.41 27.93
C GLY A 97 2.70 17.99 26.50
N PRO A 98 3.90 17.47 26.20
CA PRO A 98 4.39 17.33 24.83
C PRO A 98 3.76 16.18 24.03
N ARG A 99 2.91 15.34 24.66
CA ARG A 99 2.14 14.27 24.02
C ARG A 99 0.63 14.41 24.25
N SER A 100 0.15 15.64 24.40
CA SER A 100 -1.27 15.89 24.72
C SER A 100 -2.17 16.11 23.51
N GLY A 101 -1.64 16.11 22.29
CA GLY A 101 -2.41 16.17 21.05
C GLY A 101 -1.62 15.75 19.82
N PHE A 102 -2.29 15.77 18.66
CA PHE A 102 -1.70 15.46 17.35
C PHE A 102 -1.03 14.09 17.30
N ILE A 103 -1.69 13.07 17.86
CA ILE A 103 -1.22 11.68 17.78
C ILE A 103 -1.35 11.21 16.33
N TRP A 104 -0.24 11.19 15.61
CA TRP A 104 -0.19 10.99 14.16
C TRP A 104 0.66 9.78 13.76
N ALA A 105 0.26 9.17 12.65
CA ALA A 105 1.03 8.21 11.87
C ALA A 105 1.70 7.11 12.70
N PRO A 106 0.92 6.32 13.46
CA PRO A 106 1.48 5.21 14.18
C PRO A 106 2.04 4.14 13.24
N GLU A 107 3.20 3.58 13.58
CA GLU A 107 3.73 2.38 12.97
C GLU A 107 4.13 1.36 14.04
N LEU A 108 3.64 0.12 13.90
CA LEU A 108 3.94 -1.00 14.79
C LEU A 108 5.15 -1.78 14.24
N HIS A 109 6.15 -2.00 15.09
CA HIS A 109 7.40 -2.66 14.76
C HIS A 109 7.77 -3.69 15.82
N GLN A 110 8.36 -4.81 15.40
CA GLN A 110 9.02 -5.73 16.32
C GLN A 110 10.54 -5.48 16.31
N ILE A 111 11.08 -5.18 17.50
CA ILE A 111 12.51 -4.93 17.71
C ILE A 111 12.95 -5.82 18.86
N ASP A 112 13.92 -6.70 18.58
CA ASP A 112 14.50 -7.63 19.56
C ASP A 112 13.46 -8.41 20.38
N GLY A 113 12.42 -8.89 19.69
CA GLY A 113 11.33 -9.69 20.27
C GLY A 113 10.27 -8.91 21.05
N LYS A 114 10.32 -7.57 21.04
CA LYS A 114 9.31 -6.71 21.68
C LYS A 114 8.59 -5.85 20.65
N TRP A 115 7.33 -5.54 20.95
CA TRP A 115 6.51 -4.64 20.14
C TRP A 115 6.73 -3.19 20.56
N TYR A 116 7.02 -2.36 19.57
CA TYR A 116 7.15 -0.92 19.69
C TYR A 116 6.18 -0.27 18.71
N MET A 117 5.55 0.84 19.09
CA MET A 117 4.80 1.66 18.17
C MET A 117 5.42 3.05 18.14
N TYR A 118 5.97 3.42 16.98
CA TYR A 118 6.42 4.79 16.70
C TYR A 118 5.22 5.63 16.33
N PHE A 119 5.17 6.87 16.79
CA PHE A 119 4.12 7.83 16.45
C PHE A 119 4.65 9.24 16.65
N ALA A 120 4.04 10.22 15.98
CA ALA A 120 4.31 11.62 16.24
C ALA A 120 3.27 12.20 17.21
N ALA A 121 3.69 13.14 18.06
CA ALA A 121 2.80 13.86 18.96
C ALA A 121 3.33 15.25 19.26
N GLY A 122 2.45 16.14 19.71
CA GLY A 122 2.79 17.47 20.21
C GLY A 122 1.88 17.93 21.34
N PRO A 123 2.03 19.18 21.78
CA PRO A 123 1.13 19.77 22.77
C PRO A 123 -0.25 20.10 22.16
N SER A 124 -1.31 19.70 22.85
CA SER A 124 -2.65 20.26 22.63
C SER A 124 -2.78 21.63 23.30
N GLY A 125 -3.53 22.55 22.68
CA GLY A 125 -3.96 23.77 23.39
C GLY A 125 -3.98 25.08 22.63
N GLY A 126 -3.41 25.18 21.42
CA GLY A 126 -3.29 26.49 20.76
C GLY A 126 -2.21 27.35 21.42
N GLY A 127 -1.28 27.90 20.66
CA GLY A 127 -0.12 28.63 21.18
C GLY A 127 1.01 28.67 20.15
N ASP A 128 2.09 29.40 20.45
CA ASP A 128 3.16 29.71 19.49
C ASP A 128 3.92 28.46 18.98
N ASP A 129 3.83 27.32 19.68
CA ASP A 129 4.49 26.04 19.33
C ASP A 129 3.50 24.87 19.14
N VAL A 130 2.28 25.13 18.63
CA VAL A 130 1.24 24.10 18.36
C VAL A 130 1.73 22.93 17.51
N PHE A 131 2.74 23.16 16.66
CA PHE A 131 3.37 22.12 15.85
C PHE A 131 4.77 21.74 16.38
N ARG A 132 4.98 21.76 17.69
CA ARG A 132 6.13 21.09 18.34
C ARG A 132 6.02 19.56 18.25
N ILE A 133 5.78 19.05 17.06
CA ILE A 133 5.62 17.62 16.80
C ILE A 133 6.99 16.95 16.89
N ARG A 134 7.05 15.86 17.65
CA ARG A 134 8.21 15.00 17.82
C ARG A 134 7.77 13.55 17.69
N THR A 135 8.69 12.69 17.25
CA THR A 135 8.49 11.24 17.28
C THR A 135 8.68 10.71 18.70
N TYR A 136 7.77 9.84 19.12
CA TYR A 136 7.83 9.05 20.35
C TYR A 136 7.68 7.57 20.04
N ALA A 137 7.98 6.73 21.03
CA ALA A 137 7.60 5.32 21.00
C ALA A 137 6.86 4.92 22.28
N VAL A 138 5.89 4.02 22.12
CA VAL A 138 5.38 3.17 23.22
C VAL A 138 5.91 1.75 23.04
N VAL A 139 6.03 1.02 24.14
CA VAL A 139 6.47 -0.39 24.18
C VAL A 139 5.42 -1.26 24.86
N CYS A 140 5.16 -2.43 24.29
CA CYS A 140 4.27 -3.45 24.82
C CYS A 140 5.01 -4.33 25.86
N ASP A 141 4.35 -4.68 26.96
CA ASP A 141 4.87 -5.60 27.97
C ASP A 141 4.64 -7.10 27.65
N GLY A 142 3.85 -7.39 26.61
CA GLY A 142 3.41 -8.74 26.25
C GLY A 142 3.71 -9.14 24.81
N ALA A 143 3.61 -10.46 24.54
CA ALA A 143 3.85 -11.03 23.22
C ALA A 143 2.72 -10.73 22.21
N ASP A 144 1.47 -10.59 22.67
CA ASP A 144 0.34 -10.20 21.82
C ASP A 144 0.11 -8.68 21.93
N PRO A 145 0.36 -7.89 20.86
CA PRO A 145 0.23 -6.44 20.90
C PRO A 145 -1.24 -5.98 21.04
N MET A 146 -2.21 -6.87 20.83
CA MET A 146 -3.64 -6.58 21.00
C MET A 146 -4.09 -6.58 22.46
N THR A 147 -3.36 -7.27 23.36
CA THR A 147 -3.79 -7.48 24.76
C THR A 147 -2.77 -7.05 25.79
N GLY A 148 -1.50 -6.91 25.39
CA GLY A 148 -0.46 -6.38 26.27
C GLY A 148 -0.68 -4.91 26.63
N LYS A 149 -0.06 -4.48 27.73
CA LYS A 149 -0.11 -3.09 28.18
C LYS A 149 0.99 -2.29 27.50
N TRP A 150 0.65 -1.07 27.15
CA TRP A 150 1.54 -0.15 26.47
C TRP A 150 1.96 0.99 27.38
N SER A 151 3.26 1.30 27.37
CA SER A 151 3.85 2.39 28.16
C SER A 151 4.76 3.23 27.28
N VAL A 152 4.83 4.54 27.57
CA VAL A 152 5.71 5.47 26.84
C VAL A 152 7.15 5.12 27.12
N LEU A 153 7.91 4.86 26.06
CA LEU A 153 9.35 4.63 26.14
C LEU A 153 10.13 5.94 26.21
N GLY A 154 9.72 6.93 25.41
CA GLY A 154 10.36 8.25 25.36
C GLY A 154 10.26 8.92 24.00
N GLU A 155 10.99 10.03 23.86
CA GLU A 155 11.15 10.81 22.63
C GLU A 155 12.35 10.33 21.82
N PHE A 156 12.21 10.31 20.49
CA PHE A 156 13.31 10.03 19.57
C PHE A 156 14.39 11.11 19.65
N GLN A 157 15.64 10.69 19.80
CA GLN A 157 16.79 11.59 19.86
C GLN A 157 17.21 12.02 18.44
N ALA A 158 16.45 12.97 17.88
CA ALA A 158 16.69 13.49 16.55
C ALA A 158 17.94 14.40 16.49
N PRO A 159 18.58 14.57 15.31
CA PRO A 159 19.77 15.41 15.17
C PRO A 159 19.55 16.90 15.49
N TRP A 160 18.31 17.37 15.39
CA TRP A 160 17.90 18.75 15.64
C TRP A 160 16.66 18.79 16.52
N ASP A 161 16.58 19.79 17.41
CA ASP A 161 15.34 20.10 18.13
C ASP A 161 14.36 20.85 17.23
N SER A 162 13.68 20.10 16.37
CA SER A 162 12.76 20.62 15.36
C SER A 162 11.62 19.65 15.07
N PHE A 163 10.63 20.12 14.32
CA PHE A 163 9.51 19.31 13.82
C PHE A 163 10.01 18.01 13.18
N ASN A 164 9.60 16.86 13.73
CA ASN A 164 9.85 15.55 13.15
C ASN A 164 8.68 14.59 13.40
N LEU A 165 8.43 13.71 12.43
CA LEU A 165 7.29 12.81 12.37
C LEU A 165 7.55 11.65 11.38
N ASP A 166 6.54 10.81 11.21
CA ASP A 166 6.47 9.79 10.17
C ASP A 166 7.70 8.86 10.17
N SER A 167 8.03 8.40 11.37
CA SER A 167 9.19 7.56 11.57
C SER A 167 8.89 6.11 11.25
N THR A 168 9.65 5.53 10.33
CA THR A 168 9.61 4.10 9.99
C THR A 168 10.94 3.42 10.30
N SER A 169 10.89 2.14 10.66
CA SER A 169 12.06 1.28 10.87
C SER A 169 12.03 0.11 9.88
N PHE A 170 13.19 -0.23 9.33
CA PHE A 170 13.33 -1.42 8.50
C PHE A 170 14.70 -2.08 8.73
N VAL A 171 14.80 -3.37 8.39
CA VAL A 171 16.05 -4.12 8.47
C VAL A 171 16.53 -4.45 7.08
N HIS A 172 17.79 -4.12 6.79
CA HIS A 172 18.47 -4.49 5.56
C HIS A 172 19.82 -5.12 5.88
N LYS A 173 20.05 -6.35 5.38
CA LYS A 173 21.29 -7.12 5.60
C LYS A 173 21.73 -7.18 7.08
N GLY A 174 20.76 -7.40 7.98
CA GLY A 174 20.99 -7.51 9.42
C GLY A 174 21.23 -6.17 10.14
N VAL A 175 21.14 -5.05 9.43
CA VAL A 175 21.27 -3.71 10.01
C VAL A 175 19.91 -3.04 10.06
N ARG A 176 19.55 -2.49 11.23
CA ARG A 176 18.33 -1.71 11.39
C ARG A 176 18.56 -0.26 11.00
N TYR A 177 17.68 0.23 10.13
CA TYR A 177 17.64 1.60 9.68
C TYR A 177 16.37 2.28 10.19
N PHE A 178 16.48 3.57 10.39
CA PHE A 178 15.40 4.46 10.76
C PHE A 178 15.31 5.56 9.71
N ALA A 179 14.14 5.71 9.10
CA ALA A 179 13.86 6.77 8.14
C ALA A 179 12.70 7.62 8.65
N TRP A 180 12.81 8.94 8.52
CA TRP A 180 11.83 9.87 9.08
C TRP A 180 11.80 11.19 8.32
N ALA A 181 10.78 11.99 8.59
CA ALA A 181 10.62 13.33 8.07
C ALA A 181 11.01 14.37 9.14
N GLN A 182 11.81 15.37 8.78
CA GLN A 182 12.23 16.40 9.73
C GLN A 182 12.56 17.76 9.10
N LYS A 183 12.26 18.83 9.83
CA LYS A 183 12.70 20.20 9.51
C LYS A 183 14.18 20.40 9.87
N GLU A 184 15.04 20.60 8.89
CA GLU A 184 16.45 20.96 9.14
C GLU A 184 16.64 22.49 9.23
N PRO A 185 17.30 23.01 10.28
CA PRO A 185 17.68 24.41 10.36
C PRO A 185 18.52 24.86 9.16
N GLY A 186 18.21 26.02 8.60
CA GLY A 186 18.91 26.57 7.43
C GLY A 186 18.37 26.12 6.07
N ILE A 187 17.42 25.18 6.02
CA ILE A 187 16.73 24.80 4.78
C ILE A 187 15.30 25.33 4.78
N ASN A 188 14.93 26.07 3.73
CA ASN A 188 13.60 26.68 3.60
C ASN A 188 12.55 25.67 3.08
N THR A 189 12.26 24.64 3.87
CA THR A 189 11.24 23.60 3.62
C THR A 189 10.39 23.34 4.88
N ASN A 190 9.28 22.60 4.78
CA ASN A 190 8.53 22.13 5.95
C ASN A 190 9.22 20.91 6.58
N SER A 191 9.55 19.93 5.74
CA SER A 191 10.23 18.69 6.12
C SER A 191 11.06 18.16 4.94
N ASN A 192 12.10 17.41 5.26
CA ASN A 192 12.93 16.63 4.34
C ASN A 192 12.98 15.18 4.84
N LEU A 193 13.45 14.23 4.02
CA LEU A 193 13.67 12.86 4.50
C LEU A 193 15.10 12.59 4.90
N TYR A 194 15.24 11.80 5.96
CA TYR A 194 16.52 11.35 6.48
C TYR A 194 16.52 9.84 6.70
N ILE A 195 17.72 9.27 6.73
CA ILE A 195 17.97 7.89 7.13
C ILE A 195 19.19 7.84 8.07
N ALA A 196 19.15 6.93 9.04
CA ALA A 196 20.28 6.58 9.89
C ALA A 196 20.19 5.11 10.32
N LYS A 197 21.30 4.57 10.84
CA LYS A 197 21.25 3.30 11.57
C LYS A 197 20.66 3.53 12.96
N LEU A 198 19.98 2.53 13.50
CA LEU A 198 19.39 2.57 14.83
C LEU A 198 20.25 1.76 15.81
N GLU A 199 20.64 2.34 16.95
CA GLU A 199 21.37 1.65 18.04
C GLU A 199 20.40 1.01 19.03
N SER A 200 19.36 1.74 19.38
CA SER A 200 18.25 1.30 20.22
C SER A 200 16.97 1.97 19.73
N PRO A 201 15.77 1.53 20.14
CA PRO A 201 14.51 1.97 19.52
C PRO A 201 14.34 3.48 19.30
N LEU A 202 14.99 4.34 20.11
CA LEU A 202 14.90 5.79 20.01
C LEU A 202 16.26 6.51 19.84
N ASN A 203 17.36 5.78 19.60
CA ASN A 203 18.71 6.36 19.47
C ASN A 203 19.37 5.95 18.15
N LEU A 204 19.99 6.92 17.48
CA LEU A 204 20.72 6.70 16.25
C LEU A 204 22.13 6.15 16.52
N ALA A 205 22.55 5.15 15.76
CA ALA A 205 23.91 4.59 15.79
C ALA A 205 24.91 5.40 14.93
N GLY A 206 24.63 6.66 14.66
CA GLY A 206 25.45 7.50 13.77
C GLY A 206 24.75 8.75 13.27
N LYS A 207 25.39 9.44 12.33
CA LYS A 207 24.85 10.67 11.73
C LYS A 207 23.66 10.37 10.82
N ALA A 208 22.67 11.27 10.87
CA ALA A 208 21.59 11.30 9.89
C ALA A 208 22.11 11.67 8.50
N THR A 209 21.62 10.94 7.50
CA THR A 209 21.86 11.20 6.09
C THR A 209 20.60 11.80 5.49
N ARG A 210 20.70 12.99 4.91
CA ARG A 210 19.59 13.62 4.18
C ARG A 210 19.44 12.98 2.80
N LEU A 211 18.30 12.37 2.54
CA LEU A 211 18.04 11.66 1.29
C LEU A 211 17.36 12.54 0.25
N THR A 212 16.35 13.32 0.64
CA THR A 212 15.64 14.20 -0.30
C THR A 212 15.19 15.48 0.37
N VAL A 213 15.29 16.57 -0.39
CA VAL A 213 14.70 17.88 -0.09
C VAL A 213 13.62 18.12 -1.14
N PRO A 214 12.41 18.58 -0.76
CA PRO A 214 11.36 18.91 -1.72
C PRO A 214 11.75 20.14 -2.55
N THR A 215 11.97 19.94 -3.85
CA THR A 215 12.44 20.96 -4.78
C THR A 215 11.71 20.95 -6.12
N LEU A 216 11.08 19.83 -6.48
CA LEU A 216 10.35 19.70 -7.73
C LEU A 216 8.98 20.37 -7.62
N ASP A 217 8.43 20.89 -8.73
CA ASP A 217 7.17 21.65 -8.75
C ASP A 217 5.97 20.89 -8.15
N TRP A 218 5.99 19.56 -8.20
CA TRP A 218 4.95 18.72 -7.62
C TRP A 218 5.16 18.42 -6.12
N GLU A 219 6.33 18.72 -5.56
CA GLU A 219 6.65 18.53 -4.14
C GLU A 219 6.35 19.76 -3.27
N VAL A 220 6.19 20.92 -3.91
CA VAL A 220 6.18 22.23 -3.25
C VAL A 220 4.83 22.95 -3.32
N ARG A 221 3.76 22.22 -3.65
CA ARG A 221 2.43 22.83 -3.84
C ARG A 221 1.72 22.94 -2.49
N GLY A 222 1.49 24.18 -2.07
CA GLY A 222 0.94 24.50 -0.74
C GLY A 222 2.04 24.52 0.31
N TYR A 223 2.73 23.40 0.51
CA TYR A 223 3.87 23.27 1.42
C TYR A 223 5.03 22.56 0.74
N LYS A 224 6.26 22.82 1.22
CA LYS A 224 7.48 22.17 0.73
C LYS A 224 7.77 20.95 1.60
N VAL A 225 7.09 19.85 1.30
CA VAL A 225 7.04 18.65 2.16
C VAL A 225 7.67 17.47 1.45
N ALA A 226 8.51 16.73 2.17
CA ALA A 226 8.82 15.34 1.92
C ALA A 226 8.65 14.60 3.25
N GLU A 227 7.64 13.73 3.34
CA GLU A 227 7.25 13.04 4.56
C GLU A 227 6.84 11.58 4.31
N ALA A 228 6.42 10.85 5.34
CA ALA A 228 5.93 9.47 5.23
C ALA A 228 6.82 8.53 4.41
N PRO A 229 8.11 8.35 4.76
CA PRO A 229 8.97 7.37 4.10
C PRO A 229 8.42 5.95 4.30
N ALA A 230 8.30 5.18 3.22
CA ALA A 230 7.94 3.77 3.27
C ALA A 230 8.85 2.97 2.33
N VAL A 231 9.34 1.81 2.78
CA VAL A 231 10.37 1.05 2.07
C VAL A 231 9.83 -0.26 1.51
N LEU A 232 10.05 -0.48 0.22
CA LEU A 232 9.82 -1.73 -0.48
C LEU A 232 11.15 -2.32 -0.94
N HIS A 233 11.45 -3.57 -0.55
CA HIS A 233 12.63 -4.31 -1.02
C HIS A 233 12.23 -5.37 -2.04
N ARG A 234 12.55 -5.12 -3.32
CA ARG A 234 12.21 -5.99 -4.44
C ARG A 234 13.24 -5.86 -5.56
N ASN A 235 13.42 -6.94 -6.32
CA ASN A 235 14.15 -6.93 -7.58
C ASN A 235 15.57 -6.31 -7.47
N GLY A 236 16.29 -6.68 -6.42
CA GLY A 236 17.66 -6.23 -6.13
C GLY A 236 17.79 -4.77 -5.66
N ARG A 237 16.69 -4.11 -5.32
CA ARG A 237 16.66 -2.67 -4.99
C ARG A 237 15.79 -2.38 -3.79
N LEU A 238 16.09 -1.27 -3.12
CA LEU A 238 15.20 -0.63 -2.17
C LEU A 238 14.51 0.55 -2.88
N PHE A 239 13.19 0.57 -2.79
CA PHE A 239 12.35 1.67 -3.23
C PHE A 239 11.78 2.35 -1.98
N MET A 240 12.23 3.55 -1.67
CA MET A 240 11.68 4.35 -0.59
C MET A 240 10.70 5.37 -1.17
N THR A 241 9.40 5.10 -1.06
CA THR A 241 8.38 6.09 -1.38
C THR A 241 8.30 7.13 -0.27
N TYR A 242 7.77 8.30 -0.61
CA TYR A 242 7.50 9.37 0.34
C TYR A 242 6.38 10.24 -0.19
N SER A 243 5.68 10.95 0.69
CA SER A 243 4.61 11.85 0.31
C SER A 243 5.10 13.30 0.21
N ALA A 244 4.50 14.07 -0.68
CA ALA A 244 4.91 15.45 -0.94
C ALA A 244 3.71 16.40 -1.16
N SER A 245 3.98 17.71 -1.12
CA SER A 245 2.96 18.78 -1.15
C SER A 245 1.99 18.77 0.05
N ALA A 246 1.01 19.68 0.05
CA ALA A 246 -0.05 19.73 1.06
C ALA A 246 -0.97 18.50 1.02
N THR A 247 -1.56 18.14 2.16
CA THR A 247 -2.47 16.98 2.38
C THR A 247 -3.89 17.18 1.79
N ASP A 248 -3.99 17.86 0.66
CA ASP A 248 -5.20 18.01 -0.16
C ASP A 248 -5.07 17.26 -1.49
N ALA A 249 -5.85 17.61 -2.52
CA ALA A 249 -5.79 16.95 -3.83
C ALA A 249 -4.41 16.99 -4.52
N ARG A 250 -3.47 17.79 -4.02
CA ARG A 250 -2.10 17.91 -4.53
C ARG A 250 -1.16 16.86 -3.92
N TYR A 251 -1.56 16.21 -2.83
CA TYR A 251 -0.77 15.18 -2.16
C TYR A 251 -0.49 14.01 -3.11
N CYS A 252 0.75 13.53 -3.12
CA CYS A 252 1.20 12.49 -4.04
C CYS A 252 2.46 11.79 -3.51
N LEU A 253 2.78 10.64 -4.11
CA LEU A 253 3.99 9.89 -3.78
C LEU A 253 5.14 10.22 -4.73
N GLY A 254 6.28 10.59 -4.16
CA GLY A 254 7.60 10.48 -4.77
C GLY A 254 8.26 9.13 -4.47
N MET A 255 9.43 8.88 -5.06
CA MET A 255 10.20 7.67 -4.82
C MET A 255 11.70 7.92 -4.94
N LEU A 256 12.46 7.32 -4.03
CA LEU A 256 13.91 7.17 -4.09
C LEU A 256 14.25 5.70 -4.34
N THR A 257 15.22 5.44 -5.20
CA THR A 257 15.66 4.07 -5.54
C THR A 257 17.14 3.91 -5.21
N ALA A 258 17.50 2.83 -4.51
CA ALA A 258 18.89 2.43 -4.27
C ALA A 258 19.11 0.96 -4.63
N ASP A 259 20.30 0.62 -5.11
CA ASP A 259 20.74 -0.77 -5.23
C ASP A 259 20.86 -1.40 -3.83
N GLU A 260 20.42 -2.65 -3.67
CA GLU A 260 20.45 -3.31 -2.36
C GLU A 260 21.87 -3.55 -1.82
N ASN A 261 22.89 -3.43 -2.64
CA ASN A 261 24.30 -3.57 -2.27
C ASN A 261 25.02 -2.23 -2.07
N ALA A 262 24.34 -1.10 -2.33
CA ALA A 262 24.90 0.22 -2.10
C ALA A 262 24.97 0.58 -0.61
N ASP A 263 25.78 1.60 -0.29
CA ASP A 263 25.74 2.21 1.03
C ASP A 263 24.49 3.07 1.16
N LEU A 264 23.50 2.60 1.91
CA LEU A 264 22.24 3.32 2.12
C LEU A 264 22.41 4.64 2.88
N LEU A 265 23.56 4.85 3.53
CA LEU A 265 23.91 6.11 4.20
C LEU A 265 24.71 7.09 3.31
N ASP A 266 25.00 6.72 2.06
CA ASP A 266 25.49 7.69 1.06
C ASP A 266 24.27 8.22 0.29
N PRO A 267 23.96 9.54 0.35
CA PRO A 267 22.84 10.10 -0.40
C PRO A 267 22.98 9.90 -1.92
N LYS A 268 24.20 9.71 -2.44
CA LYS A 268 24.44 9.42 -3.87
C LYS A 268 23.98 8.02 -4.29
N SER A 269 23.76 7.11 -3.35
CA SER A 269 23.18 5.79 -3.62
C SER A 269 21.71 5.86 -4.01
N TRP A 270 21.04 6.99 -3.73
CA TRP A 270 19.61 7.15 -3.92
C TRP A 270 19.31 8.02 -5.15
N THR A 271 18.56 7.46 -6.09
CA THR A 271 18.07 8.19 -7.26
C THR A 271 16.61 8.58 -7.06
N LYS A 272 16.32 9.87 -7.17
CA LYS A 272 14.97 10.45 -7.03
C LYS A 272 14.20 10.40 -8.35
N SER A 273 12.97 9.90 -8.32
CA SER A 273 12.06 9.97 -9.47
C SER A 273 11.74 11.43 -9.82
N PRO A 274 11.83 11.84 -11.11
CA PRO A 274 11.58 13.23 -11.50
C PRO A 274 10.09 13.62 -11.49
N GLN A 275 9.19 12.63 -11.48
CA GLN A 275 7.74 12.79 -11.45
C GLN A 275 7.14 11.98 -10.30
N PRO A 276 5.93 12.33 -9.82
CA PRO A 276 5.22 11.51 -8.85
C PRO A 276 4.99 10.11 -9.42
N VAL A 277 5.21 9.09 -8.59
CA VAL A 277 4.92 7.70 -8.95
C VAL A 277 3.47 7.32 -8.66
N PHE A 278 2.76 8.12 -7.86
CA PHE A 278 1.34 7.93 -7.55
C PHE A 278 0.70 9.26 -7.18
N LYS A 279 -0.45 9.61 -7.77
CA LYS A 279 -1.09 10.92 -7.63
C LYS A 279 -2.60 10.82 -7.85
N THR A 280 -3.29 11.93 -7.59
CA THR A 280 -4.73 12.10 -7.88
C THR A 280 -5.12 11.56 -9.26
N CYS A 281 -6.23 10.84 -9.30
CA CYS A 281 -6.89 10.38 -10.53
C CYS A 281 -8.37 10.79 -10.47
N THR A 282 -8.74 11.71 -11.35
CA THR A 282 -10.10 12.27 -11.43
C THR A 282 -11.08 11.24 -11.97
N GLU A 283 -10.64 10.38 -12.89
CA GLU A 283 -11.43 9.31 -13.49
C GLU A 283 -11.90 8.27 -12.46
N THR A 284 -11.09 7.99 -11.44
CA THR A 284 -11.42 7.06 -10.35
C THR A 284 -11.90 7.75 -9.08
N SER A 285 -12.02 9.08 -9.11
CA SER A 285 -12.42 9.94 -7.99
C SER A 285 -11.58 9.74 -6.73
N VAL A 286 -10.26 9.62 -6.86
CA VAL A 286 -9.35 9.58 -5.70
C VAL A 286 -8.40 10.76 -5.74
N TYR A 287 -8.46 11.56 -4.70
CA TYR A 287 -7.74 12.83 -4.59
C TYR A 287 -6.76 12.78 -3.42
N GLY A 288 -5.54 13.27 -3.67
CA GLY A 288 -4.48 13.37 -2.68
C GLY A 288 -4.00 12.02 -2.13
N PRO A 289 -3.68 11.01 -2.96
CA PRO A 289 -3.22 9.73 -2.45
C PRO A 289 -1.82 9.84 -1.84
N GLY A 290 -1.63 9.35 -0.62
CA GLY A 290 -0.32 9.37 0.01
C GLY A 290 -0.27 8.67 1.35
N HIS A 291 0.80 8.98 2.10
CA HIS A 291 1.23 8.35 3.34
C HIS A 291 1.04 6.83 3.29
N ASN A 292 1.82 6.20 2.43
CA ASN A 292 1.63 4.80 2.10
C ASN A 292 2.42 3.88 3.04
N SER A 293 2.01 2.62 3.06
CA SER A 293 2.82 1.49 3.53
C SER A 293 2.75 0.35 2.50
N PHE A 294 3.48 -0.73 2.75
CA PHE A 294 3.51 -1.90 1.88
C PHE A 294 3.22 -3.16 2.70
N THR A 295 2.41 -4.05 2.13
CA THR A 295 2.18 -5.40 2.65
C THR A 295 2.15 -6.39 1.48
N VAL A 296 1.89 -7.65 1.78
CA VAL A 296 1.52 -8.65 0.78
C VAL A 296 0.07 -9.06 0.96
N ASP A 297 -0.55 -9.68 -0.04
CA ASP A 297 -1.83 -10.39 0.14
C ASP A 297 -1.62 -11.87 0.50
N GLU A 298 -2.71 -12.61 0.66
CA GLU A 298 -2.70 -14.03 1.01
C GLU A 298 -2.05 -14.92 -0.06
N LYS A 299 -1.80 -14.38 -1.26
CA LYS A 299 -1.07 -15.05 -2.35
C LYS A 299 0.40 -14.60 -2.41
N GLY A 300 0.86 -13.76 -1.48
CA GLY A 300 2.22 -13.23 -1.43
C GLY A 300 2.48 -12.11 -2.45
N ARG A 301 1.45 -11.51 -3.04
CA ARG A 301 1.57 -10.42 -4.02
C ARG A 301 1.71 -9.09 -3.29
N ASP A 302 2.61 -8.22 -3.74
CA ASP A 302 2.81 -6.91 -3.12
C ASP A 302 1.56 -6.03 -3.24
N ILE A 303 1.20 -5.39 -2.12
CA ILE A 303 0.05 -4.51 -1.97
C ILE A 303 0.53 -3.14 -1.49
N LEU A 304 0.15 -2.10 -2.22
CA LEU A 304 0.20 -0.72 -1.76
C LEU A 304 -0.97 -0.47 -0.80
N VAL A 305 -0.68 0.04 0.39
CA VAL A 305 -1.67 0.59 1.31
C VAL A 305 -1.48 2.09 1.36
N TYR A 306 -2.54 2.88 1.24
CA TYR A 306 -2.45 4.34 1.17
C TYR A 306 -3.75 4.97 1.65
N HIS A 307 -3.75 6.27 1.94
CA HIS A 307 -5.00 7.01 2.12
C HIS A 307 -5.31 7.89 0.92
N GLY A 308 -6.58 8.25 0.73
CA GLY A 308 -7.01 9.27 -0.23
C GLY A 308 -8.47 9.67 -0.01
N ARG A 309 -8.88 10.82 -0.54
CA ARG A 309 -10.26 11.33 -0.44
C ARG A 309 -11.07 11.01 -1.70
N ASP A 310 -12.38 10.96 -1.53
CA ASP A 310 -13.35 10.74 -2.63
C ASP A 310 -13.73 12.03 -3.37
N TYR A 311 -13.18 13.17 -2.97
CA TYR A 311 -13.49 14.49 -3.50
C TYR A 311 -12.26 15.41 -3.51
N GLU A 312 -12.23 16.33 -4.46
CA GLU A 312 -11.11 17.25 -4.69
C GLU A 312 -11.09 18.40 -3.69
N ALA A 313 -12.21 19.12 -3.59
CA ALA A 313 -12.32 20.35 -2.82
C ALA A 313 -12.64 20.04 -1.35
N ILE A 314 -11.73 20.39 -0.45
CA ILE A 314 -11.92 20.24 0.99
C ILE A 314 -12.60 21.50 1.53
N GLN A 315 -13.67 21.31 2.32
CA GLN A 315 -14.26 22.39 3.09
C GLN A 315 -13.58 22.49 4.47
N GLY A 316 -13.09 23.68 4.80
CA GLY A 316 -12.36 23.93 6.05
C GLY A 316 -10.88 23.55 5.98
N ASP A 317 -10.24 23.41 7.14
CA ASP A 317 -8.84 23.00 7.24
C ASP A 317 -8.68 21.52 6.86
N PRO A 318 -7.82 21.19 5.87
CA PRO A 318 -7.53 19.81 5.48
C PRO A 318 -7.10 18.89 6.62
N LEU A 319 -6.46 19.43 7.67
CA LEU A 319 -6.03 18.65 8.83
C LEU A 319 -7.21 18.08 9.62
N PHE A 320 -8.29 18.85 9.76
CA PHE A 320 -9.47 18.46 10.56
C PHE A 320 -10.58 17.82 9.72
N ASN A 321 -10.38 17.70 8.41
CA ASN A 321 -11.27 16.93 7.56
C ASN A 321 -11.03 15.42 7.74
N PRO A 322 -12.03 14.64 8.23
CA PRO A 322 -11.85 13.26 8.64
C PRO A 322 -11.82 12.26 7.47
N ASP A 323 -12.08 12.69 6.23
CA ASP A 323 -12.45 11.80 5.13
C ASP A 323 -11.26 11.28 4.32
N ARG A 324 -10.07 11.27 4.91
CA ARG A 324 -8.99 10.41 4.41
C ARG A 324 -9.36 8.97 4.73
N HIS A 325 -9.41 8.13 3.71
CA HIS A 325 -9.81 6.74 3.84
C HIS A 325 -8.66 5.82 3.45
N THR A 326 -8.41 4.79 4.26
CA THR A 326 -7.42 3.75 3.94
C THR A 326 -7.91 2.92 2.76
N ARG A 327 -7.02 2.70 1.81
CA ARG A 327 -7.22 1.98 0.56
C ARG A 327 -6.07 1.02 0.36
N VAL A 328 -6.34 -0.04 -0.40
CA VAL A 328 -5.32 -1.00 -0.82
C VAL A 328 -5.39 -1.20 -2.32
N GLN A 329 -4.26 -1.46 -2.96
CA GLN A 329 -4.23 -1.98 -4.32
C GLN A 329 -3.00 -2.82 -4.58
N ARG A 330 -3.11 -3.77 -5.50
CA ARG A 330 -1.95 -4.56 -5.91
C ARG A 330 -0.91 -3.66 -6.58
N LEU A 331 0.34 -3.84 -6.16
CA LEU A 331 1.51 -3.26 -6.79
C LEU A 331 2.01 -4.20 -7.89
N TYR A 332 2.27 -3.64 -9.06
CA TYR A 332 2.83 -4.37 -10.19
C TYR A 332 4.28 -3.94 -10.40
N PHE A 333 4.98 -4.61 -11.32
CA PHE A 333 6.37 -4.28 -11.63
C PHE A 333 6.55 -4.17 -13.14
N GLN A 334 7.31 -3.18 -13.55
CA GLN A 334 7.78 -3.05 -14.92
C GLN A 334 8.79 -4.15 -15.25
N ALA A 335 9.08 -4.31 -16.54
CA ALA A 335 10.06 -5.29 -17.02
C ALA A 335 11.48 -5.06 -16.45
N ASP A 336 11.83 -3.81 -16.11
CA ASP A 336 13.10 -3.46 -15.47
C ASP A 336 13.09 -3.69 -13.94
N GLY A 337 11.98 -4.19 -13.39
CA GLY A 337 11.75 -4.47 -11.98
C GLY A 337 11.45 -3.25 -11.10
N THR A 338 11.25 -2.05 -11.67
CA THR A 338 10.71 -0.91 -10.92
C THR A 338 9.21 -1.12 -10.63
N PRO A 339 8.71 -0.66 -9.47
CA PRO A 339 7.29 -0.78 -9.15
C PRO A 339 6.42 0.11 -10.06
N ASP A 340 5.35 -0.46 -10.59
CA ASP A 340 4.27 0.24 -11.29
C ASP A 340 3.06 0.34 -10.36
N PHE A 341 2.85 1.55 -9.83
CA PHE A 341 1.74 1.86 -8.93
C PHE A 341 0.43 2.06 -9.69
N GLY A 342 0.47 2.28 -11.01
CA GLY A 342 -0.68 2.68 -11.81
C GLY A 342 -1.33 3.97 -11.32
N VAL A 343 -2.65 3.96 -11.20
CA VAL A 343 -3.44 5.04 -10.61
C VAL A 343 -4.19 4.52 -9.37
N PRO A 344 -4.63 5.39 -8.45
CA PRO A 344 -5.52 4.96 -7.38
C PRO A 344 -6.79 4.35 -7.95
N VAL A 345 -7.11 3.10 -7.60
CA VAL A 345 -8.16 2.33 -8.30
C VAL A 345 -9.61 2.75 -7.99
N GLY A 346 -9.84 3.72 -7.09
CA GLY A 346 -11.18 4.20 -6.73
C GLY A 346 -11.94 3.32 -5.75
N ASN A 347 -13.23 3.61 -5.54
CA ASN A 347 -14.13 2.89 -4.61
C ASN A 347 -14.75 1.63 -5.22
N GLY A 348 -14.78 0.53 -4.47
CA GLY A 348 -15.33 -0.76 -4.90
C GLY A 348 -14.34 -1.91 -4.74
N ALA A 349 -14.76 -3.11 -5.15
CA ALA A 349 -13.91 -4.28 -5.14
C ALA A 349 -12.60 -4.02 -5.92
N MET A 350 -11.52 -4.65 -5.47
CA MET A 350 -10.24 -4.59 -6.16
C MET A 350 -10.38 -5.06 -7.62
N PRO A 351 -9.88 -4.28 -8.60
CA PRO A 351 -9.89 -4.72 -10.00
C PRO A 351 -8.92 -5.89 -10.22
N GLU A 352 -9.21 -6.66 -11.26
CA GLU A 352 -8.35 -7.71 -11.79
C GLU A 352 -7.86 -7.32 -13.19
N ARG A 353 -6.79 -7.97 -13.64
CA ARG A 353 -6.34 -7.97 -15.04
C ARG A 353 -6.59 -9.36 -15.61
N PHE A 354 -6.81 -9.42 -16.92
CA PHE A 354 -7.08 -10.68 -17.61
C PHE A 354 -6.08 -10.88 -18.74
N VAL A 355 -5.14 -11.79 -18.55
CA VAL A 355 -4.11 -12.14 -19.55
C VAL A 355 -4.62 -13.29 -20.40
N SER A 356 -4.54 -13.18 -21.73
CA SER A 356 -4.96 -14.26 -22.63
C SER A 356 -4.08 -15.50 -22.43
N ALA A 357 -4.69 -16.66 -22.27
CA ALA A 357 -3.96 -17.93 -22.18
C ALA A 357 -3.36 -18.36 -23.53
N ALA A 358 -3.90 -17.84 -24.64
CA ALA A 358 -3.40 -18.13 -25.99
C ALA A 358 -2.25 -17.19 -26.41
N ASP A 359 -2.17 -16.00 -25.84
CA ASP A 359 -1.09 -15.03 -26.07
C ASP A 359 -0.79 -14.24 -24.78
N PRO A 360 0.29 -14.58 -24.04
CA PRO A 360 0.65 -13.90 -22.79
C PRO A 360 0.95 -12.41 -22.93
N LYS A 361 1.15 -11.89 -24.15
CA LYS A 361 1.36 -10.45 -24.40
C LYS A 361 0.05 -9.68 -24.56
N ALA A 362 -1.08 -10.37 -24.68
CA ALA A 362 -2.39 -9.78 -24.87
C ALA A 362 -3.20 -9.83 -23.58
N LEU A 363 -3.53 -8.66 -23.04
CA LEU A 363 -4.48 -8.53 -21.93
C LEU A 363 -5.79 -7.94 -22.44
N LEU A 364 -6.89 -8.23 -21.72
CA LEU A 364 -8.10 -7.42 -21.82
C LEU A 364 -7.75 -5.98 -21.42
N ALA A 365 -7.89 -5.06 -22.35
CA ALA A 365 -7.52 -3.67 -22.13
C ALA A 365 -8.37 -2.70 -22.95
N HIS A 366 -8.19 -1.39 -22.73
CA HIS A 366 -8.92 -0.35 -23.45
C HIS A 366 -8.08 0.88 -23.77
N GLN A 367 -8.47 1.62 -24.82
CA GLN A 367 -7.98 2.96 -25.15
C GLN A 367 -9.20 3.88 -25.34
N GLY A 368 -9.46 4.75 -24.37
CA GLY A 368 -10.77 5.42 -24.30
C GLY A 368 -11.87 4.36 -24.23
N THR A 369 -12.84 4.41 -25.14
CA THR A 369 -13.93 3.44 -25.25
C THR A 369 -13.64 2.26 -26.20
N GLU A 370 -12.49 2.23 -26.89
CA GLU A 370 -12.10 1.10 -27.73
C GLU A 370 -11.51 -0.02 -26.88
N LEU A 371 -12.01 -1.25 -27.04
CA LEU A 371 -11.44 -2.44 -26.43
C LEU A 371 -10.31 -3.00 -27.30
N ILE A 372 -9.21 -3.35 -26.66
CA ILE A 372 -8.03 -3.94 -27.32
C ILE A 372 -7.58 -5.20 -26.58
N ALA A 373 -6.97 -6.12 -27.32
CA ALA A 373 -6.20 -7.23 -26.76
C ALA A 373 -4.72 -6.88 -26.87
N GLY A 374 -4.12 -6.40 -25.79
CA GLY A 374 -2.75 -5.89 -25.79
C GLY A 374 -2.25 -5.57 -24.39
N ASN A 375 -1.07 -4.98 -24.27
CA ASN A 375 -0.45 -4.64 -22.98
C ASN A 375 -0.12 -3.13 -22.91
N PRO A 376 -1.14 -2.25 -22.83
CA PRO A 376 -0.94 -0.81 -22.64
C PRO A 376 -0.57 -0.49 -21.17
N ALA A 377 -0.69 0.77 -20.76
CA ALA A 377 -0.40 1.17 -19.38
C ALA A 377 -1.29 0.42 -18.37
N LEU A 378 -0.77 0.17 -17.17
CA LEU A 378 -1.41 -0.68 -16.16
C LEU A 378 -2.91 -0.37 -15.93
N ALA A 379 -3.25 0.90 -15.75
CA ALA A 379 -4.63 1.33 -15.47
C ALA A 379 -5.62 0.97 -16.59
N GLN A 380 -5.16 0.87 -17.83
CA GLN A 380 -5.97 0.49 -18.99
C GLN A 380 -6.23 -1.02 -19.08
N THR A 381 -5.57 -1.82 -18.24
CA THR A 381 -5.72 -3.29 -18.19
C THR A 381 -6.56 -3.78 -17.01
N GLN A 382 -7.03 -2.85 -16.16
CA GLN A 382 -7.70 -3.16 -14.90
C GLN A 382 -9.21 -3.01 -15.00
N PHE A 383 -9.93 -4.10 -14.68
CA PHE A 383 -11.38 -4.16 -14.75
C PHE A 383 -11.97 -4.61 -13.43
N ARG A 384 -13.03 -3.94 -13.01
CA ARG A 384 -13.87 -4.33 -11.87
C ARG A 384 -14.95 -5.27 -12.31
N GLN A 385 -15.17 -6.29 -11.48
CA GLN A 385 -16.33 -7.15 -11.57
C GLN A 385 -17.40 -6.65 -10.60
N SER A 386 -18.59 -6.36 -11.10
CA SER A 386 -19.79 -6.09 -10.30
C SER A 386 -20.84 -7.16 -10.53
N PRO A 387 -21.68 -7.50 -9.54
CA PRO A 387 -22.81 -8.41 -9.75
C PRO A 387 -23.70 -7.97 -10.92
N GLY A 388 -24.06 -8.90 -11.79
CA GLY A 388 -25.01 -8.67 -12.87
C GLY A 388 -26.47 -8.74 -12.40
N ARG A 389 -27.39 -8.28 -13.26
CA ARG A 389 -28.84 -8.17 -12.99
C ARG A 389 -29.65 -9.41 -13.40
N ALA A 390 -29.08 -10.33 -14.18
CA ALA A 390 -29.77 -11.49 -14.77
C ALA A 390 -29.61 -12.78 -13.97
N GLY A 391 -28.86 -12.78 -12.86
CA GLY A 391 -28.79 -13.89 -11.92
C GLY A 391 -27.56 -13.88 -11.01
N ALA A 392 -27.57 -14.70 -9.96
CA ALA A 392 -26.55 -14.71 -8.90
C ALA A 392 -25.11 -15.03 -9.35
N LYS A 393 -24.92 -15.59 -10.55
CA LYS A 393 -23.59 -15.90 -11.13
C LYS A 393 -23.15 -14.95 -12.25
N SER A 394 -24.01 -13.98 -12.59
CA SER A 394 -23.69 -13.00 -13.63
C SER A 394 -22.78 -11.90 -13.07
N VAL A 395 -21.85 -11.44 -13.90
CA VAL A 395 -20.95 -10.33 -13.63
C VAL A 395 -20.99 -9.33 -14.78
N MET A 396 -20.74 -8.08 -14.48
CA MET A 396 -20.43 -7.04 -15.45
C MET A 396 -18.98 -6.60 -15.24
N LEU A 397 -18.29 -6.29 -16.33
CA LEU A 397 -16.87 -5.89 -16.33
C LEU A 397 -16.78 -4.41 -16.69
N SER A 398 -16.24 -3.60 -15.78
CA SER A 398 -16.07 -2.15 -15.97
C SER A 398 -14.60 -1.76 -15.85
N PRO A 399 -14.01 -1.04 -16.82
CA PRO A 399 -12.65 -0.51 -16.69
C PRO A 399 -12.57 0.53 -15.57
N ILE A 400 -11.50 0.53 -14.78
CA ILE A 400 -11.39 1.48 -13.66
C ILE A 400 -11.37 2.95 -14.10
N LEU A 401 -10.85 3.25 -15.29
CA LEU A 401 -10.80 4.61 -15.85
C LEU A 401 -12.13 5.06 -16.47
N LEU A 402 -13.11 4.16 -16.60
CA LEU A 402 -14.44 4.45 -17.12
C LEU A 402 -15.48 3.74 -16.23
N PRO A 403 -15.63 4.15 -14.95
CA PRO A 403 -16.40 3.41 -13.95
C PRO A 403 -17.91 3.34 -14.24
N ASP A 404 -18.42 4.15 -15.17
CA ASP A 404 -19.81 4.10 -15.65
C ASP A 404 -19.98 3.31 -16.97
N HIS A 405 -18.90 2.80 -17.55
CA HIS A 405 -18.91 1.97 -18.76
C HIS A 405 -18.68 0.49 -18.43
N TYR A 406 -19.29 -0.37 -19.24
CA TYR A 406 -19.21 -1.81 -19.11
C TYR A 406 -18.97 -2.47 -20.47
N LEU A 407 -18.36 -3.66 -20.46
CA LEU A 407 -18.30 -4.52 -21.64
C LEU A 407 -19.72 -4.90 -22.05
N VAL A 408 -20.07 -4.69 -23.32
CA VAL A 408 -21.38 -5.03 -23.89
C VAL A 408 -21.18 -5.89 -25.13
N ALA A 409 -21.75 -7.09 -25.11
CA ALA A 409 -21.77 -8.01 -26.23
C ALA A 409 -22.93 -7.70 -27.19
N ALA A 410 -22.64 -7.45 -28.46
CA ALA A 410 -23.64 -7.34 -29.51
C ALA A 410 -24.01 -8.72 -30.09
N LYS A 411 -25.19 -8.79 -30.69
CA LYS A 411 -25.71 -10.03 -31.31
C LYS A 411 -24.87 -10.50 -32.50
N ASP A 412 -24.15 -9.60 -33.15
CA ASP A 412 -23.23 -9.90 -34.26
C ASP A 412 -21.87 -10.47 -33.81
N GLY A 413 -21.64 -10.56 -32.49
CA GLY A 413 -20.40 -11.08 -31.91
C GLY A 413 -19.38 -10.01 -31.54
N THR A 414 -19.64 -8.74 -31.82
CA THR A 414 -18.77 -7.63 -31.41
C THR A 414 -18.91 -7.34 -29.90
N VAL A 415 -17.87 -6.80 -29.30
CA VAL A 415 -17.87 -6.36 -27.90
C VAL A 415 -17.39 -4.92 -27.86
N SER A 416 -18.10 -4.06 -27.12
CA SER A 416 -17.79 -2.63 -26.97
C SER A 416 -17.86 -2.19 -25.51
N LEU A 417 -17.33 -1.01 -25.20
CA LEU A 417 -17.58 -0.33 -23.93
C LEU A 417 -18.75 0.64 -24.10
N MET A 418 -19.78 0.49 -23.27
CA MET A 418 -20.95 1.37 -23.28
C MET A 418 -21.32 1.79 -21.86
N LYS A 419 -21.79 3.03 -21.74
CA LYS A 419 -22.36 3.55 -20.49
C LYS A 419 -23.68 2.84 -20.16
N ASP A 420 -23.92 2.56 -18.89
CA ASP A 420 -25.19 1.97 -18.42
C ASP A 420 -26.35 2.95 -18.59
N ASP A 421 -27.16 2.73 -19.62
CA ASP A 421 -28.38 3.49 -19.92
C ASP A 421 -29.61 3.00 -19.14
N ARG A 422 -29.42 2.00 -18.26
CA ARG A 422 -30.45 1.34 -17.44
C ARG A 422 -31.54 0.61 -18.24
N SER A 423 -31.36 0.41 -19.54
CA SER A 423 -32.29 -0.35 -20.37
C SER A 423 -32.19 -1.85 -20.13
N ALA A 424 -33.26 -2.58 -20.45
CA ALA A 424 -33.24 -4.04 -20.41
C ALA A 424 -32.30 -4.64 -21.47
N ASP A 425 -32.12 -3.99 -22.63
CA ASP A 425 -31.18 -4.43 -23.67
C ASP A 425 -29.74 -4.31 -23.17
N PHE A 426 -29.37 -3.17 -22.58
CA PHE A 426 -28.08 -2.99 -21.94
C PHE A 426 -27.86 -4.03 -20.85
N ALA A 427 -28.85 -4.23 -19.97
CA ALA A 427 -28.75 -5.25 -18.92
C ALA A 427 -28.49 -6.64 -19.51
N LEU A 428 -29.20 -7.07 -20.56
CA LEU A 428 -28.98 -8.38 -21.17
C LEU A 428 -27.58 -8.52 -21.79
N ARG A 429 -27.08 -7.46 -22.43
CA ARG A 429 -25.85 -7.49 -23.24
C ARG A 429 -24.57 -7.19 -22.46
N SER A 430 -24.68 -6.50 -21.32
CA SER A 430 -23.53 -6.16 -20.45
C SER A 430 -23.10 -7.27 -19.50
N GLN A 431 -23.80 -8.41 -19.53
CA GLN A 431 -23.65 -9.46 -18.54
C GLN A 431 -22.94 -10.70 -19.09
N PHE A 432 -22.06 -11.23 -18.25
CA PHE A 432 -21.29 -12.44 -18.50
C PHE A 432 -21.42 -13.40 -17.31
N VAL A 433 -21.31 -14.70 -17.57
CA VAL A 433 -21.13 -15.70 -16.52
C VAL A 433 -19.64 -16.04 -16.46
N ARG A 434 -19.03 -15.83 -15.29
CA ARG A 434 -17.63 -16.18 -15.03
C ARG A 434 -17.54 -17.66 -14.64
N PHE A 435 -16.78 -18.41 -15.42
CA PHE A 435 -16.43 -19.81 -15.15
C PHE A 435 -14.97 -19.89 -14.74
N GLU A 436 -14.69 -20.55 -13.61
CA GLU A 436 -13.34 -20.88 -13.19
C GLU A 436 -12.97 -22.29 -13.63
N ASP A 437 -11.79 -22.44 -14.22
CA ASP A 437 -11.15 -23.71 -14.56
C ASP A 437 -9.98 -23.92 -13.59
N ALA A 438 -10.28 -24.50 -12.43
CA ALA A 438 -9.31 -24.68 -11.35
C ALA A 438 -8.11 -25.56 -11.77
N ALA A 439 -8.30 -26.50 -12.70
CA ALA A 439 -7.23 -27.36 -13.18
C ALA A 439 -6.20 -26.58 -14.03
N GLN A 440 -6.65 -25.56 -14.76
CA GLN A 440 -5.79 -24.74 -15.60
C GLN A 440 -5.42 -23.39 -14.97
N GLY A 441 -6.06 -23.03 -13.85
CA GLY A 441 -5.91 -21.71 -13.24
C GLY A 441 -6.46 -20.57 -14.13
N THR A 442 -7.39 -20.87 -15.03
CA THR A 442 -7.96 -19.89 -15.96
C THR A 442 -9.42 -19.57 -15.65
N VAL A 443 -9.91 -18.48 -16.23
CA VAL A 443 -11.30 -18.07 -16.21
C VAL A 443 -11.82 -17.88 -17.63
N ARG A 444 -13.14 -18.01 -17.81
CA ARG A 444 -13.84 -17.67 -19.05
C ARG A 444 -15.08 -16.86 -18.74
N PHE A 445 -15.45 -15.96 -19.65
CA PHE A 445 -16.63 -15.11 -19.51
C PHE A 445 -17.62 -15.44 -20.63
N ALA A 446 -18.65 -16.22 -20.32
CA ALA A 446 -19.71 -16.53 -21.30
C ALA A 446 -20.70 -15.36 -21.37
N THR A 447 -20.99 -14.83 -22.55
CA THR A 447 -22.02 -13.81 -22.68
C THR A 447 -23.42 -14.42 -22.52
N ILE A 448 -24.34 -13.69 -21.89
CA ILE A 448 -25.75 -14.08 -21.80
C ILE A 448 -26.50 -13.74 -23.10
N ALA A 449 -26.07 -12.71 -23.82
CA ALA A 449 -26.75 -12.23 -25.03
C ALA A 449 -26.55 -13.11 -26.26
N VAL A 450 -25.48 -13.91 -26.31
CA VAL A 450 -25.16 -14.78 -27.46
C VAL A 450 -24.79 -16.19 -26.99
N ALA A 451 -25.73 -17.12 -27.12
CA ALA A 451 -25.57 -18.49 -26.62
C ALA A 451 -24.30 -19.18 -27.13
N GLY A 452 -23.56 -19.84 -26.22
CA GLY A 452 -22.36 -20.61 -26.53
C GLY A 452 -21.10 -19.79 -26.83
N LYS A 453 -21.16 -18.46 -26.71
CA LYS A 453 -20.05 -17.55 -26.98
C LYS A 453 -19.41 -17.00 -25.70
N HIS A 454 -18.11 -16.79 -25.77
CA HIS A 454 -17.28 -16.33 -24.64
C HIS A 454 -16.36 -15.20 -25.08
N LEU A 455 -16.04 -14.30 -24.15
CA LEU A 455 -15.07 -13.23 -24.34
C LEU A 455 -13.72 -13.79 -24.76
N ALA A 456 -13.14 -13.26 -25.84
CA ALA A 456 -11.90 -13.75 -26.42
C ALA A 456 -11.01 -12.62 -26.94
N ALA A 457 -9.70 -12.85 -26.90
CA ALA A 457 -8.70 -12.04 -27.61
C ALA A 457 -8.56 -12.55 -29.05
N ILE A 458 -8.91 -11.75 -30.04
CA ILE A 458 -8.92 -12.12 -31.47
C ILE A 458 -8.18 -11.04 -32.25
N ASP A 459 -7.01 -11.37 -32.80
CA ASP A 459 -6.24 -10.51 -33.72
C ASP A 459 -6.04 -9.07 -33.19
N GLY A 460 -5.65 -8.95 -31.92
CA GLY A 460 -5.41 -7.65 -31.25
C GLY A 460 -6.68 -6.95 -30.75
N ARG A 461 -7.86 -7.55 -30.91
CA ARG A 461 -9.16 -7.02 -30.46
C ARG A 461 -9.84 -7.93 -29.45
N ILE A 462 -10.84 -7.38 -28.77
CA ILE A 462 -11.74 -8.14 -27.89
C ILE A 462 -13.02 -8.46 -28.64
N GLY A 463 -13.40 -9.73 -28.65
CA GLY A 463 -14.59 -10.21 -29.34
C GLY A 463 -15.18 -11.45 -28.67
N LEU A 464 -15.99 -12.19 -29.43
CA LEU A 464 -16.65 -13.41 -28.96
C LEU A 464 -16.27 -14.65 -29.77
N ALA A 465 -15.77 -15.69 -29.11
CA ALA A 465 -15.46 -16.99 -29.72
C ALA A 465 -16.25 -18.14 -29.07
N ARG A 466 -16.23 -19.33 -29.69
CA ARG A 466 -16.90 -20.53 -29.14
C ARG A 466 -16.14 -21.03 -27.91
N SER A 467 -16.84 -21.65 -26.96
CA SER A 467 -16.26 -22.11 -25.67
C SER A 467 -15.00 -22.97 -25.74
N LYS A 468 -14.80 -23.73 -26.83
CA LYS A 468 -13.62 -24.59 -27.04
C LYS A 468 -12.42 -23.87 -27.64
N ASP A 469 -12.57 -22.60 -28.02
CA ASP A 469 -11.48 -21.81 -28.58
C ASP A 469 -10.51 -21.41 -27.45
N PRO A 470 -9.20 -21.72 -27.56
CA PRO A 470 -8.23 -21.40 -26.52
C PRO A 470 -8.13 -19.89 -26.24
N ARG A 471 -8.48 -19.04 -27.21
CA ARG A 471 -8.50 -17.57 -27.04
C ARG A 471 -9.57 -17.06 -26.07
N THR A 472 -10.47 -17.94 -25.60
CA THR A 472 -11.51 -17.60 -24.61
C THR A 472 -11.05 -17.78 -23.17
N GLN A 473 -9.85 -18.30 -22.96
CA GLN A 473 -9.27 -18.57 -21.64
C GLN A 473 -8.39 -17.40 -21.21
N TRP A 474 -8.56 -16.99 -19.95
CA TRP A 474 -7.85 -15.88 -19.36
C TRP A 474 -7.22 -16.29 -18.03
N TYR A 475 -5.99 -15.88 -17.77
CA TYR A 475 -5.45 -15.86 -16.42
C TYR A 475 -5.91 -14.58 -15.72
N ALA A 476 -6.60 -14.75 -14.59
CA ALA A 476 -7.02 -13.63 -13.75
C ALA A 476 -5.86 -13.26 -12.81
N ASP A 477 -5.42 -12.01 -12.91
CA ASP A 477 -4.26 -11.46 -12.23
C ASP A 477 -4.70 -10.38 -11.23
#